data_AF-A0A969DQ63-F1
#
_entry.id   AF-A0A969DQ63-F1
#
_cell.length_a   1.000
_cell.length_b   1.000
_cell.length_c   1.000
_cell.angle_alpha   90.00
_cell.angle_beta   90.00
_cell.angle_gamma   90.00
#
_symmetry.space_group_name_H-M   'P 1'
#
loop_
_entity.id
_entity.type
_entity.pdbx_description
1 polymer ?
#
loop_
_entity_poly.entity_id
_entity_poly.type
_entity_poly.pdbx_seq_one_letter_code
_entity_poly.pdbx_strand_id
1 'polypeptide(L)' 'KDAGKNGLKQECLDYIKEVWTDMRPLSLRKKMEETASST' A
#
# COMPACT_ATOMS: atom_id res chain seq x y z
N LYS A 1 13.07 4.41 12.06
CA LYS A 1 12.12 3.28 12.11
C LYS A 1 12.30 2.51 10.82
N ASP A 2 12.80 1.28 10.88
CA ASP A 2 12.89 0.43 9.70
C ASP A 2 11.48 0.09 9.20
N ALA A 3 11.29 0.09 7.89
CA ALA A 3 9.99 -0.15 7.25
C ALA A 3 10.12 -1.26 6.20
N GLY A 4 9.05 -2.02 5.99
CA GLY A 4 8.97 -3.07 4.99
C GLY A 4 9.46 -4.45 5.47
N LYS A 5 9.70 -5.35 4.51
CA LYS A 5 10.18 -6.72 4.74
C LYS A 5 11.70 -6.77 4.61
N ASN A 6 12.37 -7.41 5.57
CA ASN A 6 13.79 -7.75 5.50
C ASN A 6 13.93 -9.20 5.02
N GLY A 7 14.81 -9.45 4.05
CA GLY A 7 15.01 -10.77 3.47
C GLY A 7 15.89 -10.73 2.24
N LEU A 8 15.93 -11.83 1.49
CA LEU A 8 16.60 -11.87 0.19
C LEU A 8 15.91 -10.91 -0.77
N LYS A 9 16.65 -10.40 -1.76
CA LYS A 9 16.12 -9.47 -2.78
C LYS A 9 14.79 -9.92 -3.36
N GLN A 10 14.66 -11.22 -3.64
CA GLN A 10 13.43 -11.78 -4.20
C GLN A 10 12.24 -11.66 -3.24
N GLU A 11 12.44 -11.97 -1.96
CA GLU A 11 11.40 -11.88 -0.94
C GLU A 11 10.94 -10.43 -0.71
N CYS A 12 11.87 -9.47 -0.79
CA CYS A 12 11.55 -8.04 -0.72
C CYS A 12 10.74 -7.59 -1.94
N LEU A 13 11.12 -8.03 -3.15
CA LEU A 13 10.39 -7.71 -4.38
C LEU A 13 8.99 -8.32 -4.40
N ASP A 14 8.82 -9.54 -3.91
CA ASP A 14 7.52 -10.21 -3.87
C ASP A 14 6.61 -9.56 -2.82
N TYR A 15 7.15 -9.13 -1.68
CA TYR A 15 6.41 -8.32 -0.71
C TYR A 15 5.94 -6.98 -1.27
N ILE A 16 6.78 -6.29 -2.06
CA ILE A 16 6.39 -5.04 -2.73
C ILE A 16 5.21 -5.30 -3.67
N LYS A 17 5.24 -6.38 -4.47
CA LYS A 17 4.14 -6.74 -5.36
C LYS A 17 2.85 -7.05 -4.62
N GLU A 18 2.94 -7.73 -3.48
CA GLU A 18 1.79 -8.11 -2.65
C GLU A 18 1.15 -6.89 -1.98
N VAL A 19 1.95 -5.96 -1.48
CA VAL A 19 1.46 -4.82 -0.69
C VAL A 19 1.10 -3.61 -1.54
N TRP A 20 1.79 -3.37 -2.66
CA TRP A 20 1.45 -2.30 -3.62
C TRP A 20 0.44 -2.75 -4.68
N THR A 21 -0.63 -3.38 -4.23
CA THR A 21 -1.77 -3.80 -5.08
C THR A 21 -2.64 -2.62 -5.52
N ASP A 22 -2.67 -1.55 -4.73
CA ASP A 22 -3.41 -0.34 -5.04
C ASP A 22 -2.47 0.83 -5.30
N MET A 23 -2.41 1.23 -6.57
CA MET A 23 -1.55 2.31 -7.05
C MET A 23 -2.21 3.70 -6.98
N ARG A 24 -3.41 3.82 -6.40
CA ARG A 24 -4.09 5.12 -6.28
C ARG A 24 -3.26 6.09 -5.42
N PRO A 25 -3.06 7.36 -5.85
CA PRO A 25 -2.42 8.36 -5.02
C PRO A 25 -3.12 8.52 -3.66
N LEU A 26 -2.35 8.85 -2.63
CA LEU A 26 -2.85 9.00 -1.26
C LEU A 26 -4.06 9.96 -1.16
N SER A 27 -4.03 11.06 -1.92
CA SER A 27 -5.11 12.03 -1.96
C SER A 27 -6.43 11.45 -2.49
N LEU A 28 -6.36 10.57 -3.49
CA LEU A 28 -7.54 9.90 -4.05
C LEU A 28 -8.08 8.85 -3.08
N ARG A 29 -7.20 8.06 -2.46
CA ARG A 29 -7.60 7.05 -1.46
C ARG A 29 -8.37 7.69 -0.29
N LYS A 30 -7.87 8.79 0.26
CA LYS A 30 -8.52 9.53 1.36
C LYS A 30 -9.93 10.00 0.98
N LYS A 31 -10.09 10.60 -0.19
CA LYS A 31 -11.41 11.06 -0.67
C LYS A 31 -12.42 9.92 -0.81
N MET A 32 -11.97 8.75 -1.30
CA MET A 32 -12.84 7.59 -1.45
C MET A 32 -13.23 6.99 -0.10
N GLU A 33 -12.32 6.97 0.87
CA GLU A 33 -12.60 6.54 2.26
C GLU A 33 -13.58 7.49 2.95
N GLU A 34 -13.40 8.81 2.81
CA GLU A 34 -14.32 9.84 3.32
C GLU A 34 -15.73 9.67 2.73
N THR A 35 -15.81 9.40 1.42
CA THR A 35 -17.09 9.17 0.74
C THR A 35 -17.76 7.88 1.22
N ALA A 36 -16.99 6.80 1.40
CA ALA A 36 -17.50 5.50 1.85
C ALA A 36 -17.93 5.50 3.32
N SER A 37 -17.29 6.31 4.18
CA SER A 37 -17.63 6.45 5.61
C SER A 37 -18.86 7.35 5.87
N SER A 38 -19.22 8.19 4.90
CA SER A 38 -20.34 9.15 5.02
C SER A 38 -21.68 8.61 4.50
N THR A 39 -21.79 7.30 4.27
CA THR A 39 -23.02 6.58 3.87
C THR A 39 -23.43 5.62 4.98
#